data_AF-A0A399SPA4-F1
#
_entry.id   AF-A0A399SPA4-F1
#
_cell.length_a   1.000
_cell.length_b   1.000
_cell.length_c   1.000
_cell.angle_alpha   90.00
_cell.angle_beta   90.00
_cell.angle_gamma   90.00
#
_symmetry.space_group_name_H-M   'P 1'
#
loop_
_entity.id
_entity.type
_entity.pdbx_description
1 polymer ?
#
loop_
_entity_poly.entity_id
_entity_poly.type
_entity_poly.pdbx_seq_one_letter_code
_entity_poly.pdbx_strand_id
1 'polypeptide(L)' 'GVPDPTRLARWERDRLRSARRAAVQSEINTALGRPVRGLTRLVRDAGLRAVLASPAAAGLASVYAMGRDRAARVR' A
#
# COMPACT_ATOMS: atom_id res chain seq x y z
N GLY A 1 -24.10 -11.66 -22.84
CA GLY A 1 -24.62 -12.48 -21.72
C GLY A 1 -24.40 -11.72 -20.43
N VAL A 2 -25.38 -11.73 -19.52
CA VAL A 2 -25.24 -11.10 -18.20
C VAL A 2 -24.06 -11.74 -17.46
N PRO A 3 -23.18 -10.95 -16.81
CA PRO A 3 -22.06 -11.51 -16.05
C PRO A 3 -22.57 -12.44 -14.94
N ASP A 4 -21.88 -13.58 -14.71
CA ASP A 4 -22.14 -14.44 -13.55
C ASP A 4 -22.14 -13.58 -12.26
N PRO A 5 -23.28 -13.49 -11.53
CA PRO A 5 -23.39 -12.68 -10.32
C PRO A 5 -22.32 -13.01 -9.28
N THR A 6 -21.91 -14.28 -9.22
CA THR A 6 -20.90 -14.74 -8.26
C THR A 6 -19.52 -14.20 -8.61
N ARG A 7 -19.19 -14.16 -9.90
CA ARG A 7 -17.94 -13.56 -10.42
C ARG A 7 -17.92 -12.05 -10.22
N LEU A 8 -19.05 -11.38 -10.45
CA LEU A 8 -19.17 -9.94 -10.22
C LEU A 8 -18.94 -9.61 -8.73
N ALA A 9 -19.62 -10.32 -7.83
CA ALA A 9 -19.47 -10.10 -6.39
C ALA A 9 -18.03 -10.38 -5.89
N ARG A 10 -17.32 -11.35 -6.46
CA ARG A 10 -15.89 -11.58 -6.16
C ARG A 10 -15.02 -10.42 -6.62
N TRP A 11 -15.21 -9.97 -7.86
CA TRP A 11 -14.46 -8.85 -8.42
C TRP A 11 -14.67 -7.57 -7.60
N GLU A 12 -15.91 -7.28 -7.19
CA GLU A 12 -16.23 -6.10 -6.40
C GLU A 12 -15.56 -6.14 -5.03
N ARG A 13 -15.60 -7.29 -4.34
CA ARG A 13 -14.89 -7.45 -3.06
C ARG A 13 -13.39 -7.24 -3.19
N ASP A 14 -12.78 -7.77 -4.24
CA ASP A 14 -11.34 -7.59 -4.49
C ASP A 14 -11.02 -6.12 -4.82
N ARG A 15 -11.86 -5.42 -5.60
CA ARG A 15 -11.73 -3.99 -5.89
C ARG A 15 -11.85 -3.12 -4.64
N LEU A 16 -12.83 -3.37 -3.78
CA LEU A 16 -12.97 -2.63 -2.52
C LEU A 16 -11.76 -2.84 -1.59
N ARG A 17 -11.21 -4.07 -1.53
CA ARG A 17 -9.99 -4.35 -0.77
C ARG A 17 -8.78 -3.61 -1.34
N SER A 18 -8.64 -3.58 -2.66
CA SER A 18 -7.61 -2.81 -3.36
C SER A 18 -7.71 -1.32 -3.05
N ALA A 19 -8.90 -0.73 -3.22
CA ALA A 19 -9.15 0.69 -2.97
C ALA A 19 -8.83 1.10 -1.53
N ARG A 20 -9.19 0.27 -0.53
CA ARG A 20 -8.84 0.50 0.87
C ARG A 20 -7.32 0.52 1.10
N ARG A 21 -6.59 -0.42 0.49
CA ARG A 21 -5.13 -0.45 0.58
C ARG A 21 -4.49 0.78 -0.08
N ALA A 22 -5.02 1.19 -1.24
CA ALA A 22 -4.57 2.38 -1.94
C ALA A 22 -4.78 3.65 -1.10
N ALA A 23 -5.94 3.79 -0.44
CA ALA A 23 -6.25 4.91 0.44
C ALA A 23 -5.26 4.98 1.62
N VAL A 24 -5.08 3.86 2.34
CA VAL A 24 -4.10 3.77 3.45
C VAL A 24 -2.69 4.13 2.97
N GLN A 25 -2.26 3.61 1.82
CA GLN A 25 -0.95 3.95 1.26
C GLN A 25 -0.82 5.44 0.96
N SER A 26 -1.85 6.07 0.41
CA SER A 26 -1.88 7.51 0.12
C SER A 26 -1.80 8.36 1.40
N GLU A 27 -2.49 7.95 2.47
CA GLU A 27 -2.42 8.59 3.78
C GLU A 27 -1.01 8.52 4.36
N ILE A 28 -0.38 7.34 4.31
CA ILE A 28 1.01 7.16 4.76
C ILE A 28 1.96 8.03 3.94
N ASN A 29 1.85 8.01 2.60
CA ASN A 29 2.68 8.85 1.73
C ASN A 29 2.52 10.33 2.06
N THR A 30 1.30 10.77 2.31
CA THR A 30 0.99 12.15 2.69
C THR A 30 1.62 12.49 4.05
N ALA A 31 1.48 11.62 5.05
CA ALA A 31 2.05 11.83 6.37
C ALA A 31 3.58 11.88 6.34
N LEU A 32 4.22 11.02 5.55
CA LEU A 32 5.68 11.01 5.36
C LEU A 32 6.17 12.26 4.60
N GLY A 33 5.43 12.70 3.59
CA GLY A 33 5.78 13.86 2.77
C GLY A 33 5.49 15.21 3.42
N ARG A 34 4.59 15.28 4.42
CA ARG A 34 4.31 16.53 5.12
C ARG A 34 5.55 17.03 5.88
N PRO A 35 5.82 18.35 5.87
CA PRO A 35 6.93 18.91 6.64
C PRO A 35 6.70 18.67 8.14
N VAL A 36 7.62 17.95 8.78
CA VAL A 36 7.67 17.75 10.24
C VAL A 36 8.97 18.34 10.79
N ARG A 37 8.93 18.85 12.03
CA ARG A 37 10.05 19.54 12.67
C ARG A 37 10.48 18.85 13.97
N GLY A 38 11.70 19.14 14.42
CA GLY A 38 12.21 18.68 15.71
C GLY A 38 12.25 17.16 15.87
N LEU A 39 11.84 16.68 17.05
CA LEU A 39 11.91 15.27 17.43
C LEU A 39 11.16 14.34 16.47
N THR A 40 10.00 14.76 15.95
CA THR A 40 9.21 13.96 14.99
C THR A 40 9.98 13.66 13.71
N ARG A 41 10.78 14.63 13.22
CA ARG A 41 11.64 14.42 12.05
C ARG A 41 12.73 13.38 12.35
N LEU A 42 13.38 13.48 13.51
CA LEU A 42 14.44 12.54 13.91
C LEU A 42 13.91 11.12 14.04
N VAL A 43 12.78 10.94 14.72
CA VAL A 43 12.15 9.62 14.88
C VAL A 43 11.75 9.03 13.52
N ARG A 44 11.13 9.83 12.65
CA ARG A 44 10.75 9.40 11.29
C ARG A 44 11.98 8.97 10.49
N ASP A 45 13.01 9.81 10.45
CA ASP A 45 14.20 9.55 9.63
C ASP A 45 14.99 8.35 10.17
N ALA A 46 15.08 8.17 11.49
CA ALA A 46 15.69 7.00 12.12
C ALA A 46 14.90 5.71 11.83
N GLY A 47 13.57 5.75 11.94
CA GLY A 47 12.70 4.63 11.61
C GLY A 47 12.83 4.21 10.14
N LEU A 48 12.81 5.18 9.21
CA LEU A 48 13.00 4.92 7.78
C LEU A 48 14.38 4.29 7.51
N ARG A 49 15.45 4.81 8.13
CA ARG A 49 16.80 4.24 8.01
C ARG A 49 16.86 2.81 8.52
N ALA A 50 16.25 2.51 9.68
CA ALA A 50 16.24 1.17 10.24
C ALA A 50 15.49 0.18 9.33
N VAL A 51 14.33 0.58 8.79
CA VAL A 51 13.58 -0.25 7.85
C VAL A 51 14.38 -0.52 6.58
N LEU A 52 14.98 0.52 5.98
CA LEU A 52 15.77 0.40 4.76
C LEU A 52 17.09 -0.38 4.94
N ALA A 53 17.65 -0.37 6.15
CA ALA A 53 18.83 -1.17 6.50
C ALA A 53 18.50 -2.65 6.78
N SER A 54 17.21 -3.02 6.82
CA SER A 54 16.77 -4.39 7.12
C SER A 54 16.44 -5.19 5.85
N PRO A 55 16.44 -6.53 5.90
CA PRO A 55 15.97 -7.38 4.80
C PRO A 55 14.53 -7.10 4.35
N ALA A 56 13.72 -6.43 5.19
CA ALA A 56 12.35 -6.04 4.84
C ALA A 56 12.30 -5.02 3.68
N ALA A 57 13.41 -4.32 3.38
CA ALA A 57 13.50 -3.37 2.28
C ALA A 57 13.13 -4.00 0.92
N ALA A 58 13.54 -5.26 0.68
CA ALA A 58 13.19 -5.99 -0.54
C ALA A 58 11.67 -6.22 -0.67
N GLY A 59 10.97 -6.35 0.46
CA GLY A 59 9.51 -6.50 0.49
C GLY A 59 8.75 -5.22 0.18
N LEU A 60 9.35 -4.04 0.40
CA LEU A 60 8.69 -2.75 0.20
C LEU A 60 8.33 -2.51 -1.27
N ALA A 61 9.20 -2.90 -2.21
CA ALA A 61 8.92 -2.78 -3.64
C ALA A 61 7.68 -3.60 -4.04
N SER A 62 7.55 -4.82 -3.51
CA SER A 62 6.38 -5.68 -3.74
C SER A 62 5.08 -5.09 -3.17
N VAL A 63 5.17 -4.45 -2.00
CA VAL A 63 4.03 -3.76 -1.36
C VAL A 63 3.65 -2.51 -2.14
N TYR A 64 4.62 -1.69 -2.54
CA TYR A 64 4.42 -0.48 -3.34
C TYR A 64 3.73 -0.80 -4.67
N ALA A 65 4.19 -1.84 -5.36
CA ALA A 65 3.58 -2.32 -6.61
C ALA A 65 2.23 -3.02 -6.41
N MET A 66 1.69 -3.06 -5.19
CA MET A 66 0.49 -3.83 -4.83
C MET A 66 0.55 -5.28 -5.34
N GLY A 67 1.72 -5.93 -5.33
CA GLY A 67 1.91 -7.24 -5.97
C GLY A 67 1.09 -8.39 -5.37
N ARG A 68 0.57 -8.19 -4.15
CA ARG A 68 -0.38 -9.11 -3.48
C ARG A 68 -1.85 -8.70 -3.64
N ASP A 69 -2.12 -7.60 -4.34
CA ASP A 69 -3.47 -7.21 -4.70
C ASP A 69 -3.94 -8.01 -5.92
N ARG A 70 -5.03 -8.76 -5.74
CA ARG A 70 -5.62 -9.57 -6.81
C ARG A 70 -6.29 -8.70 -7.87
N ALA A 71 -6.70 -7.50 -7.49
CA ALA A 71 -7.18 -6.52 -8.45
C ALA A 71 -6.07 -5.98 -9.35
N ALA A 72 -4.84 -5.78 -8.86
CA ALA A 72 -3.74 -5.26 -9.66
C ALA A 72 -3.20 -6.29 -10.69
N ARG A 73 -3.50 -7.58 -10.52
CA ARG A 73 -3.15 -8.64 -11.47
C ARG A 73 -4.06 -8.56 -12.68
N VAL A 74 -3.64 -7.78 -13.69
CA VAL A 74 -4.21 -7.86 -15.04
C VAL A 74 -3.92 -9.27 -15.56
N ARG A 75 -4.97 -10.00 -15.93
CA ARG A 75 -4.87 -11.30 -16.59
C ARG A 75 -5.58 -11.20 -17.93
#